data_AF-A0A7C5E1V8-F1
#
_entry.id   AF-A0A7C5E1V8-F1
#
_cell.length_a   1.000
_cell.length_b   1.000
_cell.length_c   1.000
_cell.angle_alpha   90.00
_cell.angle_beta   90.00
_cell.angle_gamma   90.00
#
_symmetry.space_group_name_H-M   'P 1'
#
loop_
_entity.id
_entity.type
_entity.pdbx_description
1 polymer ?
#
loop_
_entity_poly.entity_id
_entity_poly.type
_entity_poly.pdbx_seq_one_letter_code
_entity_poly.pdbx_strand_id
1 'polypeptide(L)' 'MKIYVNGKETIIDDNARNVLEALKEVGIEIPNLCYLSETSVYGACRMCLVEVEGNGIVTS' A
#
# COMPACT_ATOMS: atom_id res chain seq x y z
N MET A 1 -7.41 -5.42 -10.43
CA MET A 1 -8.49 -4.65 -9.73
C MET A 1 -8.47 -3.14 -10.04
N LYS A 2 -9.61 -2.44 -10.00
CA LYS A 2 -9.68 -0.96 -10.06
C LYS A 2 -9.68 -0.35 -8.66
N ILE A 3 -8.85 0.66 -8.41
CA ILE A 3 -8.83 1.43 -7.16
C ILE A 3 -8.72 2.94 -7.42
N TYR A 4 -9.11 3.74 -6.43
CA TYR A 4 -8.89 5.19 -6.43
C TYR A 4 -7.75 5.54 -5.48
N VAL A 5 -6.75 6.25 -5.99
CA VAL A 5 -5.60 6.72 -5.19
C VAL A 5 -5.50 8.23 -5.37
N ASN A 6 -5.63 9.00 -4.28
CA ASN A 6 -5.62 10.47 -4.32
C ASN A 6 -6.58 11.06 -5.37
N GLY A 7 -7.76 10.46 -5.52
CA GLY A 7 -8.78 10.87 -6.50
C GLY A 7 -8.50 10.47 -7.95
N LYS A 8 -7.40 9.77 -8.24
CA LYS A 8 -7.12 9.20 -9.57
C LYS A 8 -7.56 7.75 -9.64
N GLU A 9 -8.34 7.40 -10.66
CA GLU A 9 -8.64 6.01 -10.99
C GLU A 9 -7.39 5.33 -11.55
N THR A 10 -7.05 4.17 -11.00
CA THR A 10 -5.93 3.35 -11.47
C THR A 10 -6.30 1.87 -11.46
N ILE A 11 -5.56 1.09 -12.24
CA ILE A 11 -5.70 -0.36 -12.35
C ILE A 11 -4.44 -0.97 -11.75
N ILE A 12 -4.63 -1.88 -10.79
CA ILE A 12 -3.56 -2.67 -10.17
C ILE A 12 -3.72 -4.15 -10.53
N ASP A 13 -2.64 -4.91 -10.40
CA ASP A 13 -2.68 -6.36 -10.56
C ASP A 13 -3.46 -7.01 -9.39
N ASP A 14 -4.16 -8.11 -9.66
CA ASP A 14 -4.89 -8.84 -8.62
C ASP A 14 -3.96 -9.64 -7.68
N ASN A 15 -2.66 -9.73 -8.02
CA ASN A 15 -1.63 -10.39 -7.21
C ASN A 15 -1.03 -9.48 -6.12
N ALA A 16 -1.38 -8.19 -6.06
CA ALA A 16 -0.88 -7.28 -5.03
C ALA A 16 -1.32 -7.76 -3.63
N ARG A 17 -0.37 -8.03 -2.74
CA ARG A 17 -0.67 -8.65 -1.43
C ARG A 17 -1.16 -7.65 -0.40
N ASN A 18 -0.81 -6.37 -0.57
CA ASN A 18 -1.14 -5.28 0.36
C ASN A 18 -1.15 -3.93 -0.36
N VAL A 19 -1.58 -2.89 0.36
CA VAL A 19 -1.71 -1.52 -0.16
C VAL A 19 -0.36 -0.96 -0.62
N LEU A 20 0.74 -1.29 0.07
CA LEU A 20 2.08 -0.82 -0.28
C LEU A 20 2.52 -1.33 -1.67
N GLU A 21 2.28 -2.60 -1.98
CA GLU A 21 2.57 -3.18 -3.31
C GLU A 21 1.67 -2.58 -4.40
N ALA A 22 0.36 -2.50 -4.13
CA ALA A 22 -0.59 -1.91 -5.04
C ALA A 22 -0.22 -0.47 -5.44
N LEU A 23 0.23 0.35 -4.47
CA LEU A 23 0.65 1.72 -4.72
C LEU A 23 1.96 1.80 -5.50
N LYS A 24 2.90 0.86 -5.26
CA LYS A 24 4.17 0.79 -5.98
C LYS A 24 3.96 0.51 -7.47
N GLU A 25 3.01 -0.34 -7.85
CA GLU A 25 2.66 -0.61 -9.26
C GLU A 25 2.18 0.64 -10.00
N VAL A 26 1.51 1.55 -9.28
CA VAL A 26 1.00 2.82 -9.80
C VAL A 26 2.09 3.90 -9.83
N GLY A 27 3.32 3.57 -9.43
CA GLY A 27 4.45 4.49 -9.35
C GLY A 27 4.44 5.38 -8.09
N ILE A 28 3.63 5.03 -7.08
CA ILE A 28 3.59 5.72 -5.80
C ILE A 28 4.41 4.89 -4.80
N GLU A 29 5.66 5.31 -4.59
CA GLU A 29 6.54 4.62 -3.66
C GLU A 29 6.43 5.25 -2.26
N ILE A 30 5.99 4.45 -1.30
CA ILE A 30 5.87 4.86 0.10
C ILE A 30 7.07 4.32 0.87
N PRO A 31 7.76 5.16 1.66
CA PRO A 31 8.91 4.73 2.42
C PRO A 31 8.50 3.67 3.44
N ASN A 32 9.28 2.61 3.49
CA ASN A 32 9.08 1.49 4.40
C ASN A 32 10.45 0.94 4.79
N LEU A 33 10.59 0.55 6.06
CA LEU A 33 11.83 -0.02 6.59
C LEU A 33 11.62 -1.47 7.04
N CYS A 34 10.45 -1.75 7.62
CA CYS A 34 10.11 -3.07 8.15
C CYS A 34 9.38 -3.97 7.14
N TYR A 35 9.19 -3.51 5.89
CA TYR A 35 8.56 -4.30 4.84
C TYR A 35 9.65 -4.85 3.91
N LEU A 36 9.66 -6.16 3.73
CA LEU A 36 10.54 -6.85 2.79
C LEU A 36 9.66 -7.78 1.96
N SER A 37 9.73 -7.71 0.63
CA SER A 37 8.82 -8.39 -0.32
C SER A 37 8.70 -9.91 -0.12
N GLU A 38 9.73 -10.50 0.48
CA GLU A 38 9.87 -11.94 0.70
C GLU A 38 9.54 -12.37 2.14
N THR A 39 9.19 -11.43 3.03
CA THR A 39 8.95 -11.69 4.47
C THR A 39 7.59 -11.17 4.91
N SER A 40 7.12 -11.66 6.06
CA SER A 40 5.86 -11.23 6.67
C SER A 40 5.83 -9.74 7.00
N VAL A 41 4.63 -9.18 6.91
CA VAL A 41 4.29 -7.81 7.32
C VAL A 41 4.40 -7.66 8.85
N TYR A 42 5.22 -6.71 9.30
CA TYR A 42 5.41 -6.42 10.73
C TYR A 42 4.76 -5.11 11.20
N GLY A 43 4.57 -4.12 10.32
CA GLY A 43 4.03 -2.80 10.69
C GLY A 43 4.83 -2.07 11.78
N ALA A 44 6.12 -2.39 11.98
CA ALA A 44 6.91 -1.87 13.10
C ALA A 44 7.41 -0.43 12.89
N CYS A 45 7.79 -0.05 11.67
CA CYS A 45 8.38 1.27 11.40
C CYS A 45 7.36 2.39 11.23
N ARG A 46 6.09 2.06 10.93
CA ARG A 46 4.98 3.01 10.69
C ARG A 46 5.27 4.09 9.64
N MET A 47 6.27 3.91 8.78
CA MET A 47 6.56 4.85 7.69
C MET A 47 5.53 4.76 6.55
N CYS A 48 4.84 3.62 6.44
CA CYS A 48 3.84 3.33 5.40
C CYS A 48 2.40 3.70 5.78
N LEU A 49 2.22 4.70 6.63
CA LEU A 49 0.89 5.16 7.05
C LEU A 49 0.12 5.73 5.87
N VAL A 50 -1.08 5.22 5.64
CA VAL A 50 -2.02 5.72 4.63
C VAL A 50 -3.42 5.79 5.21
N GLU A 51 -4.24 6.70 4.69
CA GLU A 51 -5.65 6.77 5.00
C GLU A 51 -6.44 6.02 3.95
N VAL A 52 -7.29 5.09 4.39
CA VAL A 52 -8.20 4.33 3.53
C VAL A 52 -9.62 4.69 3.90
N GLU A 53 -10.39 5.18 2.93
CA GLU A 53 -11.80 5.48 3.12
C GLU A 53 -12.54 4.26 3.68
N GLY A 54 -13.26 4.45 4.79
CA GLY A 54 -13.99 3.41 5.50
C GLY A 54 -13.17 2.55 6.49
N ASN A 55 -11.83 2.55 6.40
CA ASN A 55 -10.95 1.83 7.34
C ASN A 55 -10.13 2.76 8.25
N GLY A 56 -10.07 4.06 7.93
CA GLY A 56 -9.28 5.04 8.65
C GLY A 56 -7.79 4.92 8.34
N ILE A 57 -6.94 5.25 9.31
CA ILE A 57 -5.48 5.22 9.16
C ILE A 57 -4.99 3.77 9.32
N VAL A 58 -4.31 3.25 8.30
CA VAL A 58 -3.80 1.88 8.26
C VAL A 58 -2.30 1.83 7.97
N THR A 59 -1.67 0.72 8.34
CA THR A 59 -0.28 0.41 8.01
C THR A 59 -0.22 -0.93 7.29
N SER A 60 0.70 -1.05 6.34
CA SER A 60 1.05 -2.32 5.70
C SER A 60 2.16 -3.08 6.42
#